data_AF-A0A7S4U6Q4-F1
#
_entry.id   AF-A0A7S4U6Q4-F1
#
_cell.length_a   1.000
_cell.length_b   1.000
_cell.length_c   1.000
_cell.angle_alpha   90.00
_cell.angle_beta   90.00
_cell.angle_gamma   90.00
#
_symmetry.space_group_name_H-M   'P 1'
#
loop_
_entity.id
_entity.type
_entity.pdbx_description
1 polymer ?
#
loop_
_entity_poly.entity_id
_entity_poly.type
_entity_poly.pdbx_seq_one_letter_code
_entity_poly.pdbx_strand_id
1 'polypeptide(L)'
;DAVLLTLCILFCKLTESILIQNYFHQCFRVGWRVRTATATMVSRKIFRLSTRGLHLFKTGQLVDLVSIDAVRLCVAAGYLHYAWSAPMMAIIAIILLYNLLGSSVFAGLFIMIVLLPINTYVIKK
;
A
#
# COMPACT_ATOMS: atom_id res chain seq x y z
N ASP A 1 11.84 -25.42 29.09
CA ASP A 1 11.76 -25.36 27.62
C ASP A 1 10.60 -24.52 27.09
N ALA A 2 9.34 -24.80 27.45
CA ALA A 2 8.19 -24.02 26.96
C ALA A 2 8.25 -22.52 27.33
N VAL A 3 8.66 -22.17 28.55
CA VAL A 3 8.79 -20.76 28.98
C VAL A 3 9.82 -20.00 28.14
N LEU A 4 10.95 -20.63 27.80
CA LEU A 4 11.97 -20.03 26.95
C LEU A 4 11.44 -19.77 25.54
N LEU A 5 10.73 -20.73 24.94
CA LEU A 5 10.10 -20.55 23.63
C LEU A 5 9.08 -19.41 23.64
N THR A 6 8.25 -19.30 24.67
CA THR A 6 7.28 -18.21 24.81
C THR A 6 7.98 -16.85 24.91
N LEU A 7 9.05 -16.74 25.69
CA LEU A 7 9.84 -15.51 25.79
C LEU A 7 10.50 -15.13 24.46
N CYS A 8 11.03 -16.11 23.71
CA CYS A 8 11.61 -15.89 22.39
C CYS A 8 10.56 -15.40 21.38
N ILE A 9 9.37 -16.02 21.35
CA ILE A 9 8.28 -15.61 20.46
C ILE A 9 7.80 -14.20 20.82
N LEU A 10 7.65 -13.90 22.13
CA LEU A 10 7.27 -12.56 22.59
C LEU A 10 8.28 -11.51 22.10
N PHE A 11 9.57 -11.76 22.29
CA PHE A 11 10.63 -10.85 21.84
C PHE A 11 10.62 -10.65 20.32
N CYS A 12 10.46 -11.74 19.56
CA CYS A 12 10.34 -11.69 18.11
C CYS A 12 9.16 -10.83 17.66
N LYS A 13 7.98 -10.99 18.29
CA LYS A 13 6.78 -10.21 17.97
C LYS A 13 6.88 -8.74 18.36
N LEU A 14 7.56 -8.41 19.45
CA LEU A 14 7.84 -7.02 19.81
C LEU A 14 8.73 -6.34 18.77
N THR A 15 9.76 -7.04 18.31
CA THR A 15 10.68 -6.53 17.28
C THR A 15 9.96 -6.36 15.95
N GLU A 16 9.15 -7.33 15.54
CA GLU A 16 8.29 -7.24 14.35
C GLU A 16 7.38 -6.02 14.40
N SER A 17 6.72 -5.78 15.53
CA SER A 17 5.83 -4.62 15.75
C SER A 17 6.56 -3.28 15.61
N ILE A 18 7.77 -3.16 16.15
CA ILE A 18 8.57 -1.94 16.03
C ILE A 18 9.01 -1.72 14.57
N LEU A 19 9.45 -2.78 13.90
CA LEU A 19 9.89 -2.72 12.50
C LEU A 19 8.74 -2.34 11.56
N ILE A 20 7.56 -2.93 11.72
CA ILE A 20 6.41 -2.61 10.88
C ILE A 20 5.94 -1.17 11.11
N GLN A 21 5.97 -0.67 12.34
CA GLN A 21 5.64 0.72 12.64
C GLN A 21 6.64 1.68 11.99
N ASN A 22 7.95 1.39 12.07
CA ASN A 22 8.96 2.20 11.40
C ASN A 22 8.79 2.15 9.87
N TYR A 23 8.51 0.98 9.31
CA TYR A 23 8.22 0.83 7.89
C TYR A 23 7.05 1.70 7.44
N PHE A 24 5.92 1.66 8.16
CA PHE A 24 4.77 2.52 7.88
C PHE A 24 5.14 3.99 7.98
N HIS A 25 5.90 4.38 9.01
CA HIS A 25 6.36 5.75 9.18
C HIS A 25 7.19 6.22 7.98
N GLN A 26 8.13 5.41 7.47
CA GLN A 26 8.90 5.75 6.27
C GLN A 26 8.01 5.87 5.02
N CYS A 27 7.08 4.93 4.82
CA CYS A 27 6.16 4.97 3.69
C CYS A 27 5.28 6.23 3.71
N PHE A 28 4.76 6.61 4.88
CA PHE A 28 4.03 7.86 5.06
C PHE A 28 4.91 9.08 4.79
N ARG A 29 6.15 9.13 5.29
CA ARG A 29 7.08 10.24 5.02
C ARG A 29 7.31 10.44 3.53
N VAL A 30 7.50 9.36 2.78
CA VAL A 30 7.67 9.41 1.32
C VAL A 30 6.38 9.89 0.66
N GLY A 31 5.22 9.33 1.01
CA GLY A 31 3.93 9.75 0.48
C GLY A 31 3.68 11.25 0.68
N TRP A 32 3.92 11.76 1.90
CA TRP A 32 3.76 13.18 2.22
C TRP A 32 4.72 14.07 1.43
N ARG A 33 5.96 13.64 1.16
CA ARG A 33 6.87 14.36 0.26
C ARG A 33 6.35 14.41 -1.17
N VAL A 34 5.77 13.31 -1.67
CA VAL A 34 5.14 13.28 -3.00
C VAL A 34 3.96 14.26 -3.05
N ARG A 35 3.11 14.31 -2.02
CA ARG A 35 2.00 15.28 -1.95
C ARG A 35 2.47 16.72 -2.09
N THR A 36 3.42 17.13 -1.26
CA THR A 36 3.88 18.53 -1.21
C THR A 36 4.64 18.90 -2.47
N ALA A 37 5.46 18.00 -3.01
CA ALA A 37 6.16 18.22 -4.26
C ALA A 37 5.20 18.37 -5.44
N THR A 38 4.24 17.45 -5.60
CA THR A 38 3.27 17.47 -6.69
C THR A 38 2.36 18.69 -6.62
N ALA A 39 1.77 18.99 -5.45
CA ALA A 39 0.97 20.19 -5.25
C ALA A 39 1.75 21.46 -5.60
N THR A 40 2.99 21.59 -5.11
CA THR A 40 3.85 22.75 -5.39
C THR A 40 4.20 22.87 -6.88
N MET A 41 4.54 21.76 -7.54
CA MET A 41 4.86 21.74 -8.96
C MET A 41 3.65 22.16 -9.81
N VAL A 42 2.46 21.63 -9.49
CA VAL A 42 1.22 21.97 -10.18
C VAL A 42 0.87 23.44 -9.96
N SER A 43 0.89 23.94 -8.73
CA SER A 43 0.61 25.35 -8.44
C SER A 43 1.58 26.27 -9.20
N ARG A 44 2.88 25.96 -9.20
CA ARG A 44 3.87 26.72 -9.99
C ARG A 44 3.59 26.70 -11.49
N LYS A 45 3.11 25.57 -12.02
CA LYS A 45 2.74 25.45 -13.43
C LYS A 45 1.52 26.30 -13.78
N ILE A 46 0.52 26.32 -12.90
CA ILE A 46 -0.68 27.15 -13.06
C ILE A 46 -0.31 28.64 -13.12
N PHE A 47 0.56 29.11 -12.22
CA PHE A 47 1.02 30.51 -12.22
C PHE A 47 1.89 30.91 -13.41
N ARG A 48 2.46 29.94 -14.13
CA ARG A 48 3.30 30.18 -15.32
C ARG A 48 2.56 29.97 -16.64
N LEU A 49 1.32 29.51 -16.60
CA LEU A 49 0.53 29.24 -17.81
C LEU A 49 0.04 30.57 -18.42
N SER A 50 0.01 30.64 -19.76
CA SER A 50 -0.63 31.77 -20.44
C SER A 50 -2.16 31.70 -20.28
N THR A 51 -2.85 32.85 -20.39
CA THR A 51 -4.31 32.93 -20.27
C THR A 51 -5.04 31.97 -21.21
N ARG A 52 -4.55 31.81 -22.45
CA ARG A 52 -5.09 30.84 -23.42
C ARG A 52 -4.95 29.39 -22.94
N GLY A 53 -3.78 29.04 -22.37
CA GLY A 53 -3.56 27.71 -21.79
C GLY A 53 -4.41 27.47 -20.54
N LEU A 54 -4.65 28.52 -19.74
CA LEU A 54 -5.45 28.43 -18.53
C LEU A 54 -6.93 28.21 -18.86
N HIS A 55 -7.45 28.86 -19.92
CA HIS A 55 -8.82 28.67 -20.39
C HIS A 55 -9.14 27.25 -20.89
N LEU A 56 -8.14 26.41 -21.16
CA LEU A 56 -8.36 25.00 -21.48
C LEU A 56 -8.84 24.19 -20.26
N PHE A 57 -8.60 24.68 -19.04
CA PHE A 57 -8.97 24.03 -17.79
C PHE A 57 -10.04 24.84 -17.05
N LYS A 58 -11.03 24.15 -16.47
CA LYS A 58 -11.97 24.81 -15.56
C LYS A 58 -11.29 25.09 -14.23
N THR A 59 -11.64 26.20 -13.57
CA THR A 59 -11.09 26.56 -12.24
C THR A 59 -11.22 25.42 -11.22
N GLY A 60 -12.36 24.72 -11.22
CA GLY A 60 -12.57 23.55 -10.34
C GLY A 60 -11.57 22.42 -10.61
N GLN A 61 -11.25 22.12 -11.87
CA GLN A 61 -10.29 21.08 -12.22
C GLN A 61 -8.87 21.41 -11.73
N LEU A 62 -8.50 22.69 -11.74
CA LEU A 62 -7.20 23.13 -11.22
C LEU A 62 -7.11 22.97 -9.70
N VAL A 63 -8.19 23.26 -8.99
CA VAL A 63 -8.28 23.09 -7.53
C VAL A 63 -8.25 21.61 -7.16
N ASP A 64 -8.96 20.77 -7.91
CA ASP A 64 -8.97 19.32 -7.72
C ASP A 64 -7.58 18.72 -7.93
N LEU A 65 -6.85 19.17 -8.95
CA LEU A 65 -5.49 18.69 -9.24
C LEU A 65 -4.52 18.94 -8.07
N VAL A 66 -4.64 20.10 -7.41
CA VAL A 66 -3.78 20.47 -6.27
C VAL A 66 -4.24 19.82 -4.97
N SER A 67 -5.56 19.67 -4.77
CA SER A 67 -6.14 19.32 -3.46
C SER A 67 -6.53 17.85 -3.32
N ILE A 68 -7.03 17.24 -4.40
CA ILE A 68 -7.57 15.87 -4.41
C ILE A 68 -6.56 14.92 -5.06
N ASP A 69 -6.10 15.24 -6.28
CA ASP A 69 -5.25 14.32 -7.04
C ASP A 69 -3.86 14.17 -6.41
N ALA A 70 -3.28 15.26 -5.90
CA ALA A 70 -2.02 15.21 -5.15
C ALA A 70 -2.11 14.32 -3.89
N VAL A 71 -3.27 14.30 -3.22
CA VAL A 71 -3.51 13.40 -2.06
C VAL A 71 -3.66 11.95 -2.53
N ARG A 72 -4.36 11.71 -3.63
CA ARG A 72 -4.48 10.37 -4.22
C ARG A 72 -3.11 9.80 -4.58
N LEU A 73 -2.23 10.62 -5.17
CA LEU A 73 -0.85 10.25 -5.49
C LEU A 73 0.00 9.98 -4.24
N CYS A 74 -0.19 10.75 -3.16
CA CYS A 74 0.45 10.50 -1.86
C CYS A 74 0.10 9.13 -1.31
N VAL A 75 -1.20 8.79 -1.31
CA VAL A 75 -1.68 7.50 -0.83
C VAL A 75 -1.15 6.37 -1.71
N ALA A 76 -1.24 6.52 -3.04
CA ALA A 76 -0.68 5.55 -3.98
C ALA A 76 0.81 5.32 -3.76
N ALA A 77 1.60 6.39 -3.60
CA ALA A 77 3.04 6.32 -3.32
C ALA A 77 3.35 5.59 -2.01
N GLY A 78 2.51 5.78 -0.97
CA GLY A 78 2.62 5.04 0.29
C GLY A 78 2.39 3.53 0.14
N TYR A 79 1.51 3.12 -0.78
CA TYR A 79 1.20 1.70 -1.03
C TYR A 79 2.09 1.00 -2.05
N LEU A 80 2.91 1.73 -2.81
CA LEU A 80 3.80 1.12 -3.82
C LEU A 80 4.70 0.04 -3.21
N HIS A 81 5.27 0.29 -2.03
CA HIS A 81 6.11 -0.69 -1.36
C HIS A 81 5.32 -1.93 -0.89
N TYR A 82 4.07 -1.75 -0.50
CA TYR A 82 3.21 -2.85 -0.11
C TYR A 82 2.83 -3.73 -1.32
N ALA A 83 2.59 -3.12 -2.48
CA ALA A 83 2.14 -3.80 -3.69
C ALA A 83 3.10 -4.90 -4.18
N TRP A 84 4.42 -4.70 -4.08
CA TRP A 84 5.42 -5.71 -4.46
C TRP A 84 5.85 -6.61 -3.29
N SER A 85 5.75 -6.12 -2.06
CA SER A 85 6.08 -6.91 -0.86
C SER A 85 5.04 -7.99 -0.57
N ALA A 86 3.74 -7.68 -0.75
CA ALA A 86 2.64 -8.62 -0.53
C ALA A 86 2.78 -9.95 -1.30
N PRO A 87 3.03 -9.97 -2.63
CA PRO A 87 3.22 -11.23 -3.36
C PRO A 87 4.46 -12.00 -2.90
N MET A 88 5.56 -11.31 -2.59
CA MET A 88 6.76 -11.96 -2.05
C MET A 88 6.47 -12.66 -0.71
N MET A 89 5.75 -11.97 0.20
CA MET A 89 5.33 -12.54 1.47
C MET A 89 4.40 -13.74 1.29
N ALA A 90 3.46 -13.67 0.34
CA ALA A 90 2.58 -14.78 0.02
C ALA A 90 3.36 -16.02 -0.48
N ILE A 91 4.34 -15.84 -1.36
CA ILE A 91 5.18 -16.94 -1.88
C ILE A 91 5.93 -17.61 -0.73
N ILE A 92 6.58 -16.83 0.14
CA ILE A 92 7.31 -17.36 1.29
C ILE A 92 6.37 -18.14 2.22
N ALA A 93 5.20 -17.59 2.53
CA ALA A 93 4.21 -18.25 3.38
C ALA A 93 3.75 -19.59 2.78
N ILE A 94 3.50 -19.66 1.48
CA ILE A 94 3.09 -20.89 0.78
C ILE A 94 4.19 -21.95 0.85
N ILE A 95 5.47 -21.57 0.65
CA ILE A 95 6.61 -22.49 0.74
C ILE A 95 6.73 -23.06 2.16
N LEU A 96 6.65 -22.21 3.20
CA LEU A 96 6.70 -22.67 4.59
C LEU A 96 5.54 -23.61 4.91
N LEU A 97 4.33 -23.28 4.45
CA LEU A 97 3.15 -24.10 4.68
C LEU A 97 3.26 -25.46 3.97
N TYR A 98 3.80 -25.48 2.76
CA TYR A 98 4.03 -26.72 2.00
C TYR A 98 5.01 -27.63 2.72
N ASN A 99 6.07 -27.08 3.31
CA ASN A 99 7.02 -27.86 4.11
C ASN A 99 6.39 -28.49 5.37
N LEU A 100 5.33 -27.87 5.92
CA LEU A 100 4.67 -28.34 7.14
C LEU A 100 3.53 -29.35 6.87
N LEU A 101 2.75 -29.13 5.81
CA LEU A 101 1.53 -29.91 5.51
C LEU A 101 1.60 -30.72 4.20
N GLY A 102 2.68 -30.58 3.42
CA GLY A 102 2.82 -31.22 2.11
C GLY A 102 1.80 -30.70 1.09
N SER A 103 1.24 -31.62 0.29
CA SER A 103 0.31 -31.29 -0.80
C SER A 103 -1.05 -30.75 -0.34
N SER A 104 -1.40 -30.86 0.95
CA SER A 104 -2.68 -30.37 1.49
C SER A 104 -2.87 -28.85 1.30
N VAL A 105 -1.77 -28.10 1.19
CA VAL A 105 -1.76 -26.64 0.98
C VAL A 105 -2.54 -26.20 -0.26
N PHE A 106 -2.54 -27.01 -1.33
CA PHE A 106 -3.23 -26.66 -2.57
C PHE A 106 -4.75 -26.58 -2.40
N ALA A 107 -5.35 -27.38 -1.52
CA ALA A 107 -6.78 -27.32 -1.23
C ALA A 107 -7.16 -26.00 -0.55
N GLY A 108 -6.34 -25.53 0.41
CA GLY A 108 -6.55 -24.24 1.07
C GLY A 108 -6.38 -23.05 0.11
N LEU A 109 -5.35 -23.11 -0.75
CA LEU A 109 -5.14 -22.10 -1.80
C LEU A 109 -6.30 -22.03 -2.79
N PHE A 110 -6.85 -23.18 -3.20
CA PHE A 110 -8.00 -23.24 -4.10
C PHE A 110 -9.21 -22.50 -3.50
N ILE A 111 -9.54 -22.78 -2.24
CA ILE A 111 -10.64 -22.10 -1.54
C ILE A 111 -10.38 -20.59 -1.45
N MET A 112 -9.15 -20.18 -1.11
CA MET A 112 -8.78 -18.76 -1.03
C MET A 112 -8.95 -18.06 -2.38
N ILE A 113 -8.55 -18.70 -3.49
CA ILE A 113 -8.71 -18.16 -4.85
C ILE A 113 -10.19 -18.03 -5.22
N VAL A 114 -11.05 -18.98 -4.84
CA VAL A 114 -12.50 -18.91 -5.10
C VAL A 114 -13.19 -17.84 -4.25
N LEU A 115 -12.70 -17.57 -3.03
CA LEU A 115 -13.22 -16.51 -2.16
C LEU A 115 -12.91 -15.10 -2.67
N LEU A 116 -11.81 -14.90 -3.40
CA LEU A 116 -11.46 -13.60 -3.98
C LEU A 116 -12.55 -13.04 -4.92
N PRO A 117 -12.99 -13.75 -5.99
CA PRO A 117 -14.03 -13.24 -6.88
C PRO A 117 -15.35 -13.03 -6.14
N ILE A 118 -15.71 -13.91 -5.20
CA ILE A 118 -16.90 -13.76 -4.37
C ILE A 118 -16.84 -12.46 -3.57
N ASN A 119 -15.73 -12.19 -2.88
CA ASN A 119 -15.54 -10.93 -2.14
C ASN A 119 -15.64 -9.72 -3.07
N THR A 120 -15.01 -9.76 -4.25
CA THR A 120 -15.09 -8.63 -5.19
C THR A 120 -16.49 -8.41 -5.76
N TYR A 121 -17.26 -9.48 -5.97
CA TYR A 121 -18.65 -9.39 -6.41
C TYR A 121 -19.53 -8.73 -5.35
N VAL A 122 -19.34 -9.08 -4.07
CA VAL A 122 -20.06 -8.47 -2.94
C VAL A 122 -19.67 -7.00 -2.76
N ILE A 123 -18.39 -6.64 -2.86
CA ILE A 123 -17.92 -5.25 -2.70
C ILE A 123 -18.42 -4.34 -3.84
N LYS A 124 -18.62 -4.89 -5.04
CA LYS A 124 -19.14 -4.15 -6.20
C LYS A 124 -20.66 -3.98 -6.18
N LYS A 125 -21.38 -4.71 -5.32
CA LYS A 125 -22.82 -4.59 -5.13
C LYS A 125 -23.13 -3.54 -4.06
#